data_AF-A0A8S0YRZ2-F1
#
_entry.id   AF-A0A8S0YRZ2-F1
#
_cell.length_a   1.000
_cell.length_b   1.000
_cell.length_c   1.000
_cell.angle_alpha   90.00
_cell.angle_beta   90.00
_cell.angle_gamma   90.00
#
_symmetry.space_group_name_H-M   'P 1'
#
loop_
_entity.id
_entity.type
_entity.pdbx_description
1 polymer ?
#
loop_
_entity_poly.entity_id
_entity_poly.type
_entity_poly.pdbx_seq_one_letter_code
_entity_poly.pdbx_strand_id
1 'polypeptide(L)'
;MSKTPTKFDSSQQFKAREISSTPGKDHQEIEKTVYSHVSNLHEQLCDWLKMKDKGIRIFKSVIALKLHECLDDHYPGQLKPNMRFLLDILENLKTVLDSCEIINDQLKALAKLRPDNEPAISTWSVSEISKNVIEILEALKKEYELKEVIIENVAHCRDEQLIDVYITAWEHDVYLHIDSFSYLFAEVGLASLP
;
A
#
# COMPACT_ATOMS: atom_id res chain seq x y z
N MET A 1 52.78 2.68 -69.08
CA MET A 1 51.51 2.24 -68.47
C MET A 1 51.46 2.80 -67.06
N SER A 2 50.53 3.70 -66.79
CA SER A 2 50.35 4.36 -65.49
C SER A 2 48.90 4.15 -65.07
N LYS A 3 48.67 3.43 -63.98
CA LYS A 3 47.36 3.28 -63.32
C LYS A 3 47.58 3.13 -61.82
N THR A 4 47.31 4.20 -61.08
CA THR A 4 47.15 4.21 -59.63
C THR A 4 45.78 3.59 -59.28
N PRO A 5 45.66 2.75 -58.23
CA PRO A 5 44.38 2.45 -57.61
C PRO A 5 44.19 3.20 -56.29
N THR A 6 43.32 4.21 -56.36
CA THR A 6 42.20 4.59 -55.47
C THR A 6 42.26 4.23 -53.98
N LYS A 7 42.19 5.29 -53.14
CA LYS A 7 41.86 5.24 -51.71
C LYS A 7 40.57 4.45 -51.47
N PHE A 8 40.64 3.41 -50.64
CA PHE A 8 39.44 2.85 -50.00
C PHE A 8 39.15 3.64 -48.73
N ASP A 9 37.92 4.13 -48.66
CA ASP A 9 37.33 4.86 -47.56
C ASP A 9 37.27 3.96 -46.32
N SER A 10 38.14 4.22 -45.34
CA SER A 10 38.11 3.57 -44.03
C SER A 10 37.04 4.24 -43.17
N SER A 11 35.77 4.00 -43.50
CA SER A 11 34.63 4.27 -42.63
C SER A 11 34.13 2.97 -42.02
N GLN A 12 35.01 2.27 -41.30
CA GLN A 12 34.56 1.34 -40.26
C GLN A 12 34.03 2.19 -39.10
N GLN A 13 32.75 2.57 -39.21
CA GLN A 13 31.99 3.07 -38.08
C GLN A 13 31.99 2.00 -37.00
N PHE A 14 32.80 2.22 -35.97
CA PHE A 14 32.76 1.46 -34.74
C PHE A 14 31.41 1.73 -34.09
N LYS A 15 30.40 0.91 -34.35
CA LYS A 15 29.26 0.82 -33.44
C LYS A 15 29.79 0.11 -32.22
N ALA A 16 30.02 0.86 -31.14
CA ALA A 16 30.17 0.29 -29.82
C ALA A 16 28.95 -0.61 -29.59
N ARG A 17 29.12 -1.92 -29.73
CA ARG A 17 28.26 -2.86 -29.02
C ARG A 17 28.50 -2.51 -27.56
N GLU A 18 27.47 -1.99 -26.90
CA GLU A 18 27.44 -1.93 -25.45
C GLU A 18 27.69 -3.36 -24.96
N ILE A 19 28.92 -3.60 -24.53
CA ILE A 19 29.32 -4.85 -23.91
C ILE A 19 28.68 -4.81 -22.53
N SER A 20 27.58 -5.55 -22.42
CA SER A 20 27.11 -6.24 -21.21
C SER A 20 27.14 -5.43 -19.92
N SER A 21 25.96 -5.02 -19.45
CA SER A 21 25.73 -4.92 -18.02
C SER A 21 26.25 -6.21 -17.37
N THR A 22 27.22 -6.07 -16.48
CA THR A 22 27.78 -7.18 -15.73
C THR A 22 26.62 -7.71 -14.88
N PRO A 23 26.30 -9.02 -14.87
CA PRO A 23 25.11 -9.54 -14.20
C PRO A 23 24.94 -9.02 -12.76
N GLY A 24 26.03 -8.88 -12.02
CA GLY A 24 26.01 -8.36 -10.64
C GLY A 24 25.56 -6.91 -10.47
N LYS A 25 25.64 -6.06 -11.51
CA LYS A 25 25.15 -4.67 -11.44
C LYS A 25 23.62 -4.62 -11.52
N ASP A 26 23.03 -5.46 -12.37
CA ASP A 26 21.59 -5.56 -12.56
C ASP A 26 20.92 -6.22 -11.33
N HIS A 27 21.57 -7.22 -10.71
CA HIS A 27 21.10 -7.82 -9.45
C HIS A 27 21.06 -6.80 -8.30
N GLN A 28 22.11 -6.00 -8.13
CA GLN A 28 22.18 -4.99 -7.07
C GLN A 28 21.15 -3.85 -7.28
N GLU A 29 20.77 -3.56 -8.53
CA GLU A 29 19.74 -2.57 -8.86
C GLU A 29 18.33 -3.09 -8.53
N ILE A 30 18.06 -4.37 -8.82
CA ILE A 30 16.80 -5.03 -8.43
C ILE A 30 16.64 -5.03 -6.91
N GLU A 31 17.66 -5.40 -6.15
CA GLU A 31 17.62 -5.46 -4.68
C GLU A 31 17.30 -4.10 -4.06
N LYS A 32 17.95 -3.03 -4.53
CA LYS A 32 17.64 -1.65 -4.11
C LYS A 32 16.20 -1.25 -4.43
N THR A 33 15.71 -1.67 -5.59
CA THR A 33 14.35 -1.36 -6.05
C THR A 33 13.32 -2.10 -5.19
N VAL A 34 13.53 -3.39 -4.90
CA VAL A 34 12.68 -4.18 -4.00
C VAL A 34 12.68 -3.55 -2.59
N TYR A 35 13.83 -3.15 -2.07
CA TYR A 35 13.93 -2.48 -0.77
C TYR A 35 13.13 -1.17 -0.72
N SER A 36 13.24 -0.36 -1.77
CA SER A 36 12.47 0.88 -1.92
C SER A 36 10.96 0.60 -1.91
N HIS A 37 10.51 -0.42 -2.65
CA HIS A 37 9.10 -0.81 -2.68
C HIS A 37 8.57 -1.30 -1.33
N VAL A 38 9.35 -2.12 -0.60
CA VAL A 38 8.98 -2.57 0.75
C VAL A 38 8.94 -1.40 1.74
N SER A 39 9.87 -0.46 1.63
CA SER A 39 9.87 0.75 2.46
C SER A 39 8.65 1.63 2.19
N ASN A 40 8.30 1.82 0.92
CA ASN A 40 7.12 2.59 0.54
C ASN A 40 5.83 1.88 1.01
N LEU A 41 5.76 0.55 0.94
CA LEU A 41 4.63 -0.21 1.48
C LEU A 41 4.47 0.01 2.98
N HIS A 42 5.58 -0.01 3.73
CA HIS A 42 5.56 0.30 5.17
C HIS A 42 5.02 1.70 5.46
N GLU A 43 5.42 2.69 4.68
CA GLU A 43 4.90 4.06 4.80
C GLU A 43 3.39 4.12 4.53
N GLN A 44 2.92 3.43 3.48
CA GLN A 44 1.49 3.34 3.18
C GLN A 44 0.70 2.70 4.33
N LEU A 45 1.22 1.65 4.95
CA LEU A 45 0.58 1.02 6.12
C LEU A 45 0.60 1.94 7.34
N CYS A 46 1.67 2.69 7.58
CA CYS A 46 1.69 3.71 8.63
C CYS A 46 0.60 4.75 8.40
N ASP A 47 0.41 5.20 7.16
CA ASP A 47 -0.61 6.18 6.81
C ASP A 47 -2.02 5.63 6.94
N TRP A 48 -2.25 4.36 6.59
CA TRP A 48 -3.49 3.64 6.88
C TRP A 48 -3.87 3.74 8.37
N LEU A 49 -2.92 3.43 9.25
CA LEU A 49 -3.15 3.45 10.70
C LEU A 49 -3.43 4.85 11.23
N LYS A 50 -2.72 5.86 10.73
CA LYS A 50 -3.03 7.26 11.06
C LYS A 50 -4.44 7.66 10.63
N MET A 51 -4.91 7.20 9.47
CA MET A 51 -6.28 7.48 9.00
C MET A 51 -7.32 6.73 9.83
N LYS A 52 -7.04 5.48 10.21
CA LYS A 52 -7.89 4.72 11.14
C LYS A 52 -8.08 5.48 12.46
N ASP A 53 -6.99 5.93 13.07
CA ASP A 53 -7.01 6.66 14.35
C ASP A 53 -7.80 7.97 14.26
N LYS A 54 -7.65 8.70 13.14
CA LYS A 54 -8.49 9.87 12.87
C LYS A 54 -9.96 9.46 12.78
N GLY A 55 -10.25 8.38 12.07
CA GLY A 55 -11.61 7.83 11.92
C GLY A 55 -12.25 7.52 13.26
N ILE A 56 -11.53 6.82 14.16
CA ILE A 56 -12.00 6.48 15.50
C ILE A 56 -12.44 7.74 16.27
N ARG A 57 -11.66 8.82 16.20
CA ARG A 57 -12.00 10.09 16.89
C ARG A 57 -13.30 10.70 16.36
N ILE A 58 -13.51 10.64 15.04
CA ILE A 58 -14.72 11.19 14.42
C ILE A 58 -15.92 10.29 14.70
N PHE A 59 -15.76 8.97 14.64
CA PHE A 59 -16.79 8.01 15.06
C PHE A 59 -17.22 8.28 16.51
N LYS A 60 -16.28 8.45 17.44
CA LYS A 60 -16.56 8.83 18.84
C LYS A 60 -17.46 10.07 18.94
N SER A 61 -17.21 11.08 18.11
CA SER A 61 -18.07 12.27 18.04
C SER A 61 -19.44 11.98 17.43
N VAL A 62 -19.51 11.22 16.33
CA VAL A 62 -20.79 10.85 15.68
C VAL A 62 -21.72 10.11 16.64
N ILE A 63 -21.18 9.18 17.43
CA ILE A 63 -21.97 8.39 18.38
C ILE A 63 -22.51 9.27 19.49
N ALA A 64 -21.65 10.11 20.09
CA ALA A 64 -22.06 11.00 21.17
C ALA A 64 -23.23 11.89 20.72
N LEU A 65 -23.15 12.43 19.49
CA LEU A 65 -24.24 13.19 18.88
C LEU A 65 -25.49 12.31 18.68
N LYS A 66 -25.35 11.09 18.16
CA LYS A 66 -26.47 10.19 17.86
C LYS A 66 -27.19 9.66 19.09
N LEU A 67 -26.47 9.33 20.16
CA LEU A 67 -27.04 8.74 21.38
C LEU A 67 -27.58 9.78 22.35
N HIS A 68 -27.02 11.00 22.36
CA HIS A 68 -27.35 12.00 23.38
C HIS A 68 -28.02 13.26 22.85
N GLU A 69 -27.86 13.60 21.57
CA GLU A 69 -28.34 14.87 21.02
C GLU A 69 -29.41 14.73 19.93
N CYS A 70 -29.57 13.54 19.33
CA CYS A 70 -30.66 13.25 18.40
C CYS A 70 -31.96 12.96 19.16
N LEU A 71 -32.77 13.99 19.40
CA LEU A 71 -34.12 13.88 19.95
C LEU A 71 -35.17 14.17 18.87
N ASP A 72 -36.28 13.41 18.86
CA ASP A 72 -37.52 13.69 18.10
C ASP A 72 -37.32 14.37 16.72
N ASP A 73 -36.73 13.60 15.78
CA ASP A 73 -36.48 14.01 14.39
C ASP A 73 -35.57 15.24 14.18
N HIS A 74 -34.93 15.73 15.23
CA HIS A 74 -33.87 16.71 15.15
C HIS A 74 -32.50 16.03 15.02
N TYR A 75 -31.74 16.42 14.00
CA TYR A 75 -30.34 16.04 13.86
C TYR A 75 -29.43 17.22 14.20
N PRO A 76 -28.44 17.04 15.09
CA PRO A 76 -27.53 18.11 15.47
C PRO A 76 -26.70 18.54 14.26
N GLY A 77 -26.47 19.85 14.15
CA GLY A 77 -25.80 20.44 12.98
C GLY A 77 -24.38 19.92 12.72
N GLN A 78 -23.72 19.37 13.74
CA GLN A 78 -22.37 18.79 13.66
C GLN A 78 -22.33 17.38 13.05
N LEU A 79 -23.47 16.67 13.00
CA LEU A 79 -23.51 15.31 12.48
C LEU A 79 -23.13 15.25 10.99
N LYS A 80 -23.67 16.17 10.19
CA LYS A 80 -23.40 16.24 8.75
C LYS A 80 -21.92 16.54 8.43
N PRO A 81 -21.26 17.53 9.06
CA PRO A 81 -19.81 17.71 8.98
C PRO A 81 -19.01 16.46 9.36
N ASN A 82 -19.36 15.81 10.47
CA ASN A 82 -18.64 14.60 10.90
C ASN A 82 -18.77 13.44 9.90
N MET A 83 -19.96 13.22 9.34
CA MET A 83 -20.14 12.21 8.30
C MET A 83 -19.34 12.53 7.04
N ARG A 84 -19.23 13.81 6.65
CA ARG A 84 -18.36 14.22 5.53
C ARG A 84 -16.89 13.92 5.82
N PHE A 85 -16.41 14.22 7.02
CA PHE A 85 -15.04 13.90 7.37
C PHE A 85 -14.76 12.39 7.39
N LEU A 86 -15.75 11.56 7.75
CA LEU A 86 -15.62 10.10 7.61
C LEU A 86 -15.49 9.67 6.14
N LEU A 87 -16.26 10.28 5.24
CA LEU A 87 -16.12 10.04 3.80
C LEU A 87 -14.75 10.50 3.27
N ASP A 88 -14.25 11.65 3.73
CA ASP A 88 -12.90 12.11 3.35
C ASP A 88 -11.82 11.13 3.85
N ILE A 89 -11.98 10.56 5.04
CA ILE A 89 -11.08 9.52 5.55
C ILE A 89 -11.13 8.27 4.67
N LEU A 90 -12.33 7.86 4.24
CA LEU A 90 -12.50 6.72 3.36
C LEU A 90 -11.81 6.93 2.01
N GLU A 91 -11.93 8.11 1.40
CA GLU A 91 -11.21 8.46 0.16
C GLU A 91 -9.68 8.42 0.34
N ASN A 92 -9.18 8.85 1.50
CA ASN A 92 -7.76 8.76 1.83
C ASN A 92 -7.30 7.31 2.00
N LEU A 93 -8.11 6.46 2.67
CA LEU A 93 -7.83 5.01 2.78
C LEU A 93 -7.81 4.34 1.40
N LYS A 94 -8.70 4.75 0.49
CA LYS A 94 -8.69 4.28 -0.90
C LYS A 94 -7.42 4.66 -1.65
N THR A 95 -6.93 5.88 -1.44
CA THR A 95 -5.68 6.37 -2.04
C THR A 95 -4.47 5.55 -1.57
N VAL A 96 -4.43 5.21 -0.27
CA VAL A 96 -3.42 4.30 0.30
C VAL A 96 -3.50 2.92 -0.36
N LEU A 97 -4.72 2.36 -0.46
CA LEU A 97 -4.95 1.07 -1.11
C LEU A 97 -4.44 1.05 -2.56
N ASP A 98 -4.77 2.08 -3.34
CA ASP A 98 -4.35 2.21 -4.74
C ASP A 98 -2.81 2.30 -4.87
N SER A 99 -2.17 2.98 -3.92
CA SER A 99 -0.71 3.06 -3.85
C SER A 99 -0.09 1.69 -3.56
N CYS A 100 -0.69 0.91 -2.65
CA CYS A 100 -0.28 -0.47 -2.38
C CYS A 100 -0.49 -1.40 -3.59
N GLU A 101 -1.55 -1.21 -4.38
CA GLU A 101 -1.77 -1.98 -5.62
C GLU A 101 -0.64 -1.77 -6.63
N ILE A 102 -0.22 -0.52 -6.84
CA ILE A 102 0.89 -0.16 -7.73
C ILE A 102 2.19 -0.83 -7.27
N ILE A 103 2.49 -0.75 -5.97
CA ILE A 103 3.69 -1.39 -5.37
C ILE A 103 3.66 -2.91 -5.59
N ASN A 104 2.51 -3.53 -5.36
CA ASN A 104 2.32 -4.96 -5.55
C ASN A 104 2.56 -5.40 -7.01
N ASP A 105 2.04 -4.65 -7.98
CA ASP A 105 2.23 -4.96 -9.40
C ASP A 105 3.69 -4.80 -9.83
N GLN A 106 4.40 -3.80 -9.29
CA GLN A 106 5.83 -3.62 -9.48
C GLN A 106 6.64 -4.79 -8.89
N LEU A 107 6.33 -5.22 -7.67
CA LEU A 107 6.98 -6.36 -7.03
C LEU A 107 6.71 -7.68 -7.77
N LYS A 108 5.48 -7.89 -8.27
CA LYS A 108 5.16 -9.04 -9.13
C LYS A 108 5.96 -9.04 -10.42
N ALA A 109 6.15 -7.87 -11.04
CA ALA A 109 6.97 -7.76 -12.24
C ALA A 109 8.44 -8.10 -11.92
N LEU A 110 8.98 -7.61 -10.80
CA LEU A 110 10.34 -7.92 -10.36
C LEU A 110 10.52 -9.42 -10.04
N ALA A 111 9.54 -10.06 -9.39
CA ALA A 111 9.56 -11.50 -9.12
C ALA A 111 9.58 -12.34 -10.42
N LYS A 112 8.92 -11.87 -11.48
CA LYS A 112 8.97 -12.53 -12.80
C LYS A 112 10.31 -12.32 -13.51
N LEU A 113 10.94 -11.15 -13.32
CA LEU A 113 12.24 -10.83 -13.91
C LEU A 113 13.38 -11.58 -13.22
N ARG A 114 13.28 -11.79 -11.90
CA ARG A 114 14.20 -12.57 -11.09
C ARG A 114 13.47 -13.78 -10.47
N PRO A 115 13.26 -14.86 -11.25
CA PRO A 115 12.55 -16.05 -10.77
C PRO A 115 13.43 -16.96 -9.89
N ASP A 116 14.69 -16.59 -9.68
CA ASP A 116 15.53 -17.30 -8.73
C ASP A 116 15.00 -17.14 -7.30
N ASN A 117 15.32 -18.11 -6.46
CA ASN A 117 15.01 -18.07 -5.03
C ASN A 117 16.20 -17.51 -4.24
N GLU A 118 17.07 -16.72 -4.89
CA GLU A 118 18.16 -16.08 -4.16
C GLU A 118 17.57 -14.94 -3.30
N PRO A 119 18.08 -14.77 -2.08
CA PRO A 119 17.64 -13.66 -1.24
C PRO A 119 17.94 -12.32 -1.91
N ALA A 120 16.90 -11.49 -2.05
CA ALA A 120 17.02 -10.11 -2.50
C ALA A 120 17.08 -9.13 -1.34
N ILE A 121 16.46 -9.49 -0.20
CA ILE A 121 16.52 -8.72 1.04
C ILE A 121 16.75 -9.70 2.17
N SER A 122 17.89 -9.59 2.86
CA SER A 122 18.25 -10.41 4.01
C SER A 122 18.05 -11.91 3.71
N THR A 123 16.99 -12.54 4.22
CA THR A 123 16.69 -13.96 3.98
C THR A 123 15.59 -14.21 2.95
N TRP A 124 14.98 -13.17 2.38
CA TRP A 124 13.79 -13.26 1.54
C TRP A 124 14.12 -13.08 0.05
N SER A 125 13.61 -14.00 -0.77
CA SER A 125 13.60 -13.84 -2.23
C SER A 125 12.54 -12.83 -2.69
N VAL A 126 12.70 -12.29 -3.90
CA VAL A 126 11.71 -11.36 -4.49
C VAL A 126 10.32 -12.02 -4.60
N SER A 127 10.28 -13.32 -4.89
CA SER A 127 9.05 -14.10 -4.99
C SER A 127 8.32 -14.21 -3.65
N GLU A 128 9.04 -14.46 -2.55
CA GLU A 128 8.46 -14.53 -1.21
C GLU A 128 7.93 -13.17 -0.75
N ILE A 129 8.69 -12.09 -1.01
CA ILE A 129 8.27 -10.72 -0.71
C ILE A 129 6.99 -10.41 -1.50
N SER A 130 6.99 -10.65 -2.81
CA SER A 130 5.82 -10.40 -3.65
C SER A 130 4.60 -11.18 -3.15
N LYS A 131 4.75 -12.44 -2.75
CA LYS A 131 3.65 -13.23 -2.18
C LYS A 131 3.11 -12.62 -0.89
N ASN A 132 3.98 -12.22 0.03
CA ASN A 132 3.55 -11.63 1.30
C ASN A 132 2.85 -10.27 1.10
N VAL A 133 3.34 -9.45 0.16
CA VAL A 133 2.70 -8.18 -0.21
C VAL A 133 1.32 -8.39 -0.83
N ILE A 134 1.10 -9.48 -1.58
CA ILE A 134 -0.25 -9.84 -2.07
C ILE A 134 -1.19 -10.12 -0.89
N GLU A 135 -0.74 -10.87 0.11
CA GLU A 135 -1.55 -11.20 1.29
C GLU A 135 -1.92 -9.93 2.09
N ILE A 136 -0.97 -8.98 2.24
CA ILE A 136 -1.23 -7.66 2.83
C ILE A 136 -2.31 -6.91 2.03
N LEU A 137 -2.16 -6.86 0.70
CA LEU A 137 -3.07 -6.14 -0.17
C LEU A 137 -4.49 -6.73 -0.12
N GLU A 138 -4.62 -8.05 -0.13
CA GLU A 138 -5.93 -8.72 -0.03
C GLU A 138 -6.60 -8.45 1.32
N ALA A 139 -5.84 -8.39 2.41
CA ALA A 139 -6.34 -7.99 3.73
C ALA A 139 -6.82 -6.54 3.73
N LEU A 140 -6.03 -5.60 3.19
CA LEU A 140 -6.40 -4.19 3.08
C LEU A 140 -7.67 -3.97 2.24
N LYS A 141 -7.85 -4.73 1.15
CA LYS A 141 -9.07 -4.65 0.33
C LYS A 141 -10.31 -5.01 1.12
N LYS A 142 -10.28 -6.15 1.81
CA LYS A 142 -11.41 -6.60 2.65
C LYS A 142 -11.70 -5.62 3.78
N GLU A 143 -10.65 -5.06 4.38
CA GLU A 143 -10.79 -4.07 5.43
C GLU A 143 -11.38 -2.77 4.90
N TYR A 144 -10.95 -2.31 3.72
CA TYR A 144 -11.53 -1.15 3.05
C TYR A 144 -13.03 -1.35 2.78
N GLU A 145 -13.42 -2.47 2.17
CA GLU A 145 -14.82 -2.81 1.88
C GLU A 145 -15.67 -2.81 3.17
N LEU A 146 -15.14 -3.36 4.26
CA LEU A 146 -15.81 -3.32 5.56
C LEU A 146 -16.02 -1.87 6.04
N LYS A 147 -15.00 -1.02 5.92
CA LYS A 147 -15.06 0.38 6.33
C LYS A 147 -16.04 1.20 5.50
N GLU A 148 -16.22 0.89 4.21
CA GLU A 148 -17.29 1.48 3.38
C GLU A 148 -18.68 1.14 3.95
N VAL A 149 -18.92 -0.14 4.22
CA VAL A 149 -20.18 -0.65 4.77
C VAL A 149 -20.47 -0.03 6.15
N ILE A 150 -19.45 0.11 7.00
CA ILE A 150 -19.57 0.74 8.32
C ILE A 150 -20.03 2.20 8.18
N ILE A 151 -19.40 2.99 7.31
CA ILE A 151 -19.75 4.42 7.15
C ILE A 151 -21.15 4.61 6.58
N GLU A 152 -21.56 3.77 5.63
CA GLU A 152 -22.92 3.81 5.09
C GLU A 152 -23.95 3.48 6.18
N ASN A 153 -23.74 2.38 6.91
CA ASN A 153 -24.70 1.93 7.92
C ASN A 153 -24.74 2.84 9.15
N VAL A 154 -23.59 3.35 9.61
CA VAL A 154 -23.56 4.26 10.76
C VAL A 154 -24.32 5.54 10.45
N ALA A 155 -24.45 5.96 9.18
CA ALA A 155 -25.24 7.13 8.81
C ALA A 155 -26.74 6.92 9.14
N HIS A 156 -27.25 5.72 8.90
CA HIS A 156 -28.67 5.36 9.02
C HIS A 156 -29.04 4.71 10.35
N CYS A 157 -28.07 4.20 11.10
CA CYS A 157 -28.31 3.51 12.36
C CYS A 157 -28.67 4.47 13.52
N ARG A 158 -29.61 4.05 14.37
CA ARG A 158 -29.95 4.66 15.67
C ARG A 158 -29.90 3.66 16.84
N ASP A 159 -29.63 2.39 16.54
CA ASP A 159 -29.52 1.35 17.55
C ASP A 159 -28.13 1.41 18.20
N GLU A 160 -28.09 1.60 19.51
CA GLU A 160 -26.86 1.76 20.28
C GLU A 160 -25.95 0.52 20.17
N GLN A 161 -26.51 -0.68 20.28
CA GLN A 161 -25.74 -1.92 20.24
C GLN A 161 -25.12 -2.12 18.86
N LEU A 162 -25.86 -1.80 17.81
CA LEU A 162 -25.37 -1.93 16.44
C LEU A 162 -24.31 -0.86 16.10
N ILE A 163 -24.48 0.36 16.62
CA ILE A 163 -23.46 1.42 16.51
C ILE A 163 -22.15 0.97 17.18
N ASP A 164 -22.21 0.41 18.39
CA ASP A 164 -21.04 -0.12 19.11
C ASP A 164 -20.28 -1.19 18.32
N VAL A 165 -21.01 -2.10 17.66
CA VAL A 165 -20.43 -3.11 16.77
C VAL A 165 -19.66 -2.47 15.63
N TYR A 166 -20.23 -1.45 14.97
CA TYR A 166 -19.60 -0.76 13.85
C TYR A 166 -18.28 -0.07 14.22
N ILE A 167 -18.21 0.56 15.38
CA ILE A 167 -16.98 1.24 15.81
C ILE A 167 -15.93 0.23 16.23
N THR A 168 -16.35 -0.81 16.94
CA THR A 168 -15.44 -1.88 17.36
C THR A 168 -14.80 -2.53 16.13
N ALA A 169 -15.60 -2.79 15.09
CA ALA A 169 -15.13 -3.30 13.81
C ALA A 169 -14.18 -2.31 13.10
N TRP A 170 -14.45 -1.01 13.15
CA TRP A 170 -13.55 0.01 12.62
C TRP A 170 -12.20 0.05 13.34
N GLU A 171 -12.20 -0.03 14.67
CA GLU A 171 -11.02 0.13 15.54
C GLU A 171 -10.04 -1.05 15.45
N HIS A 172 -10.56 -2.28 15.38
CA HIS A 172 -9.74 -3.49 15.52
C HIS A 172 -9.20 -4.04 14.19
N ASP A 173 -9.54 -3.44 13.06
CA ASP A 173 -9.21 -3.92 11.70
C ASP A 173 -9.37 -5.45 11.54
N VAL A 174 -10.62 -5.91 11.38
CA VAL A 174 -11.00 -7.33 11.43
C VAL A 174 -10.18 -8.21 10.49
N TYR A 175 -9.77 -7.68 9.33
CA TYR A 175 -9.04 -8.43 8.31
C TYR A 175 -7.54 -8.14 8.26
N LEU A 176 -7.06 -7.07 8.93
CA LEU A 176 -5.66 -6.63 8.86
C LEU A 176 -4.87 -7.03 10.11
N HIS A 177 -4.21 -8.19 10.05
CA HIS A 177 -3.34 -8.66 11.13
C HIS A 177 -1.92 -8.11 11.00
N ILE A 178 -1.69 -6.91 11.54
CA ILE A 178 -0.41 -6.17 11.46
C ILE A 178 0.79 -6.98 11.97
N ASP A 179 0.59 -7.77 13.03
CA ASP A 179 1.63 -8.63 13.61
C ASP A 179 2.18 -9.64 12.59
N SER A 180 1.32 -10.13 11.69
CA SER A 180 1.68 -11.09 10.63
C SER A 180 2.64 -10.51 9.60
N PHE A 181 2.72 -9.18 9.48
CA PHE A 181 3.55 -8.48 8.48
C PHE A 181 4.82 -7.88 9.09
N SER A 182 4.89 -7.81 10.43
CA SER A 182 5.98 -7.16 11.15
C SER A 182 7.34 -7.79 10.87
N TYR A 183 7.38 -9.09 10.56
CA TYR A 183 8.61 -9.80 10.24
C TYR A 183 9.25 -9.31 8.93
N LEU A 184 8.44 -9.02 7.89
CA LEU A 184 8.95 -8.45 6.64
C LEU A 184 9.66 -7.11 6.89
N PHE A 185 9.07 -6.25 7.74
CA PHE A 185 9.61 -4.94 8.05
C PHE A 185 10.84 -4.99 8.97
N ALA A 186 10.89 -5.96 9.89
CA ALA A 186 12.07 -6.18 10.72
C ALA A 186 13.31 -6.56 9.89
N GLU A 187 13.14 -7.39 8.86
CA GLU A 187 14.23 -7.84 7.97
C GLU A 187 14.81 -6.70 7.11
N VAL A 188 14.04 -5.63 6.86
CA VAL A 188 14.51 -4.39 6.22
C VAL A 188 14.95 -3.31 7.23
N GLY A 189 14.96 -3.61 8.53
CA GLY A 189 15.37 -2.66 9.57
C GLY A 189 14.38 -1.50 9.78
N LEU A 190 13.13 -1.67 9.37
CA LEU A 190 12.07 -0.68 9.60
C LEU A 190 11.42 -0.89 10.97
N ALA A 191 10.96 0.21 11.56
CA ALA A 191 10.28 0.17 12.86
C ALA A 191 8.95 -0.59 12.77
N SER A 192 8.50 -1.14 13.90
CA SER A 192 7.16 -1.71 14.01
C SER A 192 6.10 -0.67 13.64
N LEU A 193 5.03 -1.13 13.01
CA LEU A 193 3.88 -0.29 12.69
C LEU A 193 3.26 0.24 14.01
N PRO A 194 2.85 1.53 14.05
CA PRO A 194 2.40 2.21 15.26
C PRO A 194 1.05 1.73 15.80
#